data_AF-A0A349NDH6-F1
#
_entry.id   AF-A0A349NDH6-F1
#
_cell.length_a   1.000
_cell.length_b   1.000
_cell.length_c   1.000
_cell.angle_alpha   90.00
_cell.angle_beta   90.00
_cell.angle_gamma   90.00
#
_symmetry.space_group_name_H-M   'P 1'
#
loop_
_entity.id
_entity.type
_entity.pdbx_description
1 polymer ?
#
loop_
_entity_poly.entity_id
_entity_poly.type
_entity_poly.pdbx_seq_one_letter_code
_entity_poly.pdbx_strand_id
1 'polypeptide(L)' 'PKALLNRPRFEFYDLESDPYETVNLSDDLKYRKTRDQLMVRLREFQEETRDPWAVKWERE' A
#
# COMPACT_ATOMS: atom_id res chain seq x y z
N PRO A 1 -15.61 -13.61 -8.64
CA PRO A 1 -14.15 -13.81 -8.49
C PRO A 1 -13.71 -13.68 -7.03
N LYS A 2 -13.10 -14.73 -6.47
CA LYS A 2 -12.76 -14.87 -5.04
C LYS A 2 -11.82 -13.76 -4.50
N ALA A 3 -11.14 -13.03 -5.39
CA ALA A 3 -10.23 -11.92 -5.08
C ALA A 3 -10.91 -10.67 -4.46
N LEU A 4 -12.25 -10.56 -4.54
CA LEU A 4 -12.99 -9.45 -3.91
C LEU A 4 -13.33 -9.70 -2.44
N LEU A 5 -13.23 -10.95 -1.95
CA LEU A 5 -13.68 -11.31 -0.60
C LEU A 5 -12.64 -10.99 0.49
N ASN A 6 -11.36 -10.99 0.16
CA ASN A 6 -10.25 -10.68 1.07
C ASN A 6 -9.24 -9.83 0.33
N ARG A 7 -9.48 -8.51 0.27
CA ARG A 7 -8.47 -7.58 -0.23
C ARG A 7 -7.43 -7.35 0.87
N PRO A 8 -6.14 -7.52 0.56
CA PRO A 8 -5.09 -7.19 1.52
C PRO A 8 -5.19 -5.69 1.85
N ARG A 9 -4.79 -5.33 3.07
CA ARG A 9 -4.82 -3.93 3.55
C ARG A 9 -4.04 -2.99 2.63
N PHE A 10 -3.02 -3.52 1.96
CA PHE A 10 -2.15 -2.77 1.07
C PHE A 10 -2.00 -3.51 -0.26
N GLU A 11 -1.99 -2.74 -1.34
CA GLU A 11 -1.70 -3.19 -2.69
C GLU A 11 -0.41 -2.48 -3.14
N PHE A 12 0.60 -3.24 -3.58
CA PHE A 12 1.89 -2.72 -4.00
C PHE A 12 2.27 -3.32 -5.35
N TYR A 13 2.53 -2.47 -6.34
CA TYR A 13 2.75 -2.88 -7.72
C TYR A 13 4.06 -2.29 -8.26
N ASP A 14 4.68 -3.03 -9.17
CA ASP A 14 5.82 -2.57 -9.95
C ASP A 14 5.31 -2.23 -11.36
N LEU A 15 5.11 -0.94 -11.63
CA LEU A 15 4.53 -0.48 -12.90
C LEU A 15 5.44 -0.69 -14.11
N GLU A 16 6.75 -0.88 -13.91
CA GLU A 16 7.67 -1.16 -15.01
C GLU A 16 7.48 -2.58 -15.54
N SER A 17 7.27 -3.54 -14.63
CA SER A 17 7.08 -4.95 -14.97
C SER A 17 5.62 -5.38 -15.11
N ASP A 18 4.70 -4.72 -14.40
CA ASP A 18 3.26 -4.96 -14.37
C ASP A 18 2.47 -3.64 -14.49
N PRO A 19 2.41 -3.06 -15.71
CA PRO A 19 1.72 -1.80 -15.95
C PRO A 19 0.19 -1.88 -15.77
N TYR A 20 -0.35 -3.09 -15.61
CA TYR A 20 -1.78 -3.33 -15.44
C TYR A 20 -2.16 -3.70 -13.99
N GLU A 21 -1.21 -3.63 -13.04
CA GLU A 21 -1.44 -3.84 -11.60
C GLU A 21 -2.16 -5.16 -11.28
N THR A 22 -1.79 -6.21 -12.02
CA THR A 22 -2.39 -7.54 -11.91
C THR A 22 -1.76 -8.38 -10.80
N VAL A 23 -0.52 -8.08 -10.40
CA VAL A 23 0.27 -8.83 -9.43
C VAL A 23 0.56 -7.97 -8.21
N ASN A 24 -0.20 -8.17 -7.14
CA ASN A 24 0.06 -7.48 -5.88
C ASN A 24 1.31 -8.08 -5.19
N LEU A 25 2.35 -7.26 -5.04
CA LEU A 25 3.63 -7.56 -4.41
C LEU A 25 3.66 -7.19 -2.92
N SER A 26 2.50 -6.86 -2.32
CA SER A 26 2.42 -6.40 -0.92
C SER A 26 3.03 -7.38 0.06
N ASP A 27 2.92 -8.68 -0.15
CA ASP A 27 3.42 -9.71 0.77
C ASP A 27 4.81 -10.26 0.40
N ASP A 28 5.41 -9.77 -0.69
CA ASP A 28 6.73 -10.23 -1.15
C ASP A 28 7.86 -9.61 -0.30
N LEU A 29 8.62 -10.47 0.38
CA LEU A 29 9.75 -10.09 1.23
C LEU A 29 10.84 -9.33 0.46
N LYS A 30 11.01 -9.58 -0.84
CA LYS A 30 11.97 -8.89 -1.70
C LYS A 30 11.67 -7.39 -1.76
N TYR A 31 10.39 -7.03 -1.77
CA TYR A 31 9.93 -5.64 -1.91
C TYR A 31 9.60 -4.97 -0.58
N ARG A 32 9.68 -5.70 0.54
CA ARG A 32 9.34 -5.20 1.88
C ARG A 32 9.95 -3.85 2.19
N LYS A 33 11.25 -3.66 1.93
CA LYS A 33 11.94 -2.39 2.23
C LYS A 33 11.37 -1.22 1.45
N THR A 34 11.18 -1.38 0.15
CA THR A 34 10.63 -0.34 -0.74
C THR A 34 9.18 -0.03 -0.37
N ARG A 35 8.37 -1.08 -0.13
CA ARG A 35 7.00 -0.96 0.34
C ARG A 35 6.90 -0.17 1.64
N ASP A 36 7.69 -0.54 2.65
CA ASP A 36 7.67 0.11 3.97
C ASP A 36 8.10 1.59 3.86
N GLN A 37 9.08 1.91 3.01
CA GLN A 37 9.48 3.30 2.74
C GLN A 37 8.37 4.13 2.08
N LEU A 38 7.63 3.55 1.14
CA LEU A 38 6.52 4.24 0.48
C LEU A 38 5.33 4.42 1.42
N MET A 39 5.07 3.46 2.30
CA MET A 39 4.03 3.57 3.34
C MET A 39 4.33 4.73 4.30
N VAL A 40 5.60 4.89 4.71
CA VAL A 40 6.01 6.03 5.56
C VAL A 40 5.75 7.36 4.84
N ARG A 41 6.18 7.48 3.57
CA ARG A 41 5.94 8.71 2.79
C ARG A 41 4.46 9.02 2.60
N LEU A 42 3.64 7.99 2.38
CA LEU A 42 2.18 8.16 2.27
C LEU A 42 1.59 8.69 3.57
N ARG A 43 2.00 8.12 4.71
CA ARG A 43 1.55 8.58 6.02
C ARG A 43 1.97 10.02 6.29
N GLU A 44 3.25 10.35 6.05
CA GLU A 44 3.77 11.72 6.21
C GLU A 44 2.96 12.71 5.36
N PHE A 45 2.69 12.37 4.09
CA PHE A 45 1.87 13.21 3.22
C PHE A 45 0.44 13.41 3.73
N GLN A 46 -0.19 12.36 4.27
CA GLN A 46 -1.52 12.47 4.87
C GLN A 46 -1.52 13.36 6.12
N GLU A 47 -0.48 13.27 6.96
CA GLU A 47 -0.32 14.14 8.13
C GLU A 47 -0.08 15.60 7.72
N GLU A 48 0.80 15.85 6.74
CA GLU A 48 1.11 17.18 6.20
C GLU A 48 -0.12 17.88 5.59
N THR A 49 -0.94 17.12 4.86
CA THR A 49 -2.16 17.62 4.22
C THR A 49 -3.35 17.69 5.17
N ARG A 50 -3.18 17.29 6.44
CA ARG A 50 -4.24 17.20 7.46
C ARG A 50 -5.41 16.34 7.00
N ASP A 51 -5.13 15.23 6.34
CA ASP A 51 -6.13 14.28 5.90
C ASP A 51 -6.87 13.70 7.13
N PRO A 52 -8.20 13.90 7.24
CA PRO A 52 -8.99 13.33 8.34
C PRO A 52 -8.89 11.80 8.45
N TRP A 53 -8.48 11.11 7.38
CA TRP A 53 -8.33 9.66 7.33
C TRP A 53 -6.99 9.16 7.88
N ALA A 54 -6.02 10.03 8.18
CA ALA A 54 -4.75 9.65 8.77
C ALA A 54 -4.91 8.89 10.10
N VAL A 55 -6.02 9.10 10.83
CA VAL A 55 -6.35 8.36 12.07
C VAL A 55 -6.47 6.85 11.87
N LYS A 56 -6.69 6.36 10.64
CA LYS A 56 -6.78 4.93 10.34
C LYS A 56 -5.46 4.18 10.53
N TRP A 57 -4.33 4.88 10.47
CA TRP A 57 -3.03 4.26 10.74
C TRP A 57 -2.90 3.75 12.19
N GLU A 58 -3.61 4.37 13.14
CA GLU A 58 -3.55 4.02 14.57
C GLU A 58 -4.70 3.11 15.02
N ARG A 59 -5.80 3.06 14.27
CA ARG A 59 -7.06 2.42 14.68
C ARG A 59 -7.38 1.09 13.98
N GLU A 60 -6.67 0.75 12.91
CA GLU A 60 -6.85 -0.47 12.11
C GLU A 60 -5.62 -1.38 12.11
#